data_AF-A0A7Y1YLI4-F1
#
_entry.id   AF-A0A7Y1YLI4-F1
#
_cell.length_a   1.000
_cell.length_b   1.000
_cell.length_c   1.000
_cell.angle_alpha   90.00
_cell.angle_beta   90.00
_cell.angle_gamma   90.00
#
_symmetry.space_group_name_H-M   'P 1'
#
loop_
_entity.id
_entity.type
_entity.pdbx_description
1 polymer ?
#
loop_
_entity_poly.entity_id
_entity_poly.type
_entity_poly.pdbx_seq_one_letter_code
_entity_poly.pdbx_strand_id
1 'polypeptide(L)'
;LMEYVKNGGTMIVQYNTAGRWDSAYKEIAPYPLKLSRDRVTDENSKVEIISPEHPLITNPNAISLKDFEGWVQERGLYFPNEWDPAFTAVLSMQDEGYDATEGSLLVAPFGKGYYIYTGLSFFRELPAGVSGAYKLFANMLSIGKDNPEETHDSKG
;
A
#
# COMPACT_ATOMS: atom_id res chain seq x y z
N LEU A 1 6.28 12.48 -12.31
CA LEU A 1 5.84 11.23 -11.65
C LEU A 1 4.37 10.93 -11.93
N MET A 2 3.44 11.86 -11.70
CA MET A 2 2.02 11.64 -12.03
C MET A 2 1.77 11.33 -13.51
N GLU A 3 2.52 11.95 -14.43
CA GLU A 3 2.46 11.60 -15.86
C GLU A 3 2.88 10.15 -16.15
N TYR A 4 3.83 9.59 -15.39
CA TYR A 4 4.22 8.19 -15.52
C TYR A 4 3.06 7.27 -15.10
N VAL A 5 2.42 7.57 -13.97
CA VAL A 5 1.24 6.81 -13.50
C VAL A 5 0.10 6.92 -14.51
N LYS A 6 -0.21 8.13 -14.97
CA LYS A 6 -1.27 8.38 -15.95
C LYS A 6 -1.10 7.58 -17.24
N ASN A 7 0.15 7.31 -17.64
CA ASN A 7 0.50 6.54 -18.83
C ASN A 7 0.69 5.03 -18.61
N GLY A 8 0.28 4.48 -17.46
CA GLY A 8 0.28 3.03 -17.19
C GLY A 8 1.30 2.59 -16.14
N GLY A 9 2.09 3.51 -15.60
CA GLY A 9 3.02 3.23 -14.53
C GLY A 9 2.34 2.93 -13.20
N THR A 10 3.01 2.18 -12.33
CA THR A 10 2.59 2.02 -10.92
C THR A 10 3.54 2.81 -10.02
N MET A 11 2.99 3.68 -9.19
CA MET A 11 3.76 4.44 -8.19
C MET A 11 3.40 3.94 -6.79
N ILE A 12 4.39 3.42 -6.07
CA ILE A 12 4.26 3.01 -4.67
C ILE A 12 4.96 4.06 -3.82
N VAL A 13 4.19 4.75 -2.99
CA VAL A 13 4.69 5.72 -2.02
C VAL A 13 4.69 5.07 -0.64
N GLN A 14 5.86 5.02 -0.03
CA GLN A 14 6.09 4.36 1.26
C GLN A 14 6.53 5.38 2.31
N TYR A 15 6.10 5.15 3.55
CA TYR A 15 6.69 5.72 4.76
C TYR A 15 6.89 7.24 4.72
N ASN A 16 5.80 7.99 4.88
CA ASN A 16 5.83 9.44 5.04
C ASN A 16 5.52 9.82 6.49
N THR A 17 6.31 10.72 7.09
CA THR A 17 6.06 11.18 8.46
C THR A 17 5.06 12.33 8.45
N ALA A 18 3.96 12.24 9.23
CA ALA A 18 3.08 13.38 9.45
C ALA A 18 3.82 14.51 10.19
N GLY A 19 3.74 15.75 9.69
CA GLY A 19 4.35 16.92 10.33
C GLY A 19 5.08 17.88 9.38
N ARG A 20 6.40 18.07 9.56
CA ARG A 20 7.20 19.16 8.94
C ARG A 20 7.10 19.30 7.41
N TRP A 21 6.50 18.33 6.73
CA TRP A 21 6.39 18.22 5.28
C TRP A 21 4.94 18.10 4.79
N ASP A 22 3.94 18.37 5.64
CA ASP A 22 2.51 18.35 5.26
C ASP A 22 2.20 19.23 4.03
N SER A 23 2.93 20.34 3.87
CA SER A 23 2.86 21.19 2.67
C SER A 23 3.52 20.57 1.44
N ALA A 24 4.55 19.75 1.61
CA ALA A 24 5.19 18.99 0.53
C ALA A 24 4.29 17.84 0.03
N TYR A 25 3.31 17.42 0.83
CA TYR A 25 2.37 16.35 0.45
C TYR A 25 1.16 16.82 -0.38
N LYS A 26 0.96 18.13 -0.57
CA LYS A 26 -0.18 18.66 -1.34
C LYS A 26 -0.22 18.20 -2.81
N GLU A 27 0.90 17.71 -3.35
CA GLU A 27 1.00 17.26 -4.75
C GLU A 27 1.56 15.83 -4.90
N ILE A 28 1.69 15.07 -3.80
CA ILE A 28 2.30 13.72 -3.89
C ILE A 28 1.34 12.63 -4.34
N ALA A 29 0.03 12.88 -4.25
CA ALA A 29 -1.02 11.94 -4.62
C ALA A 29 -1.90 12.54 -5.72
N PRO A 30 -2.45 11.71 -6.64
CA PRO A 30 -3.34 12.17 -7.69
C PRO A 30 -4.72 12.61 -7.17
N TYR A 31 -5.07 12.21 -5.95
CA TYR A 31 -6.32 12.53 -5.27
C TYR A 31 -6.03 12.99 -3.83
N PRO A 32 -6.95 13.74 -3.20
CA PRO A 32 -6.83 14.13 -1.79
C PRO A 32 -6.46 12.96 -0.87
N LEU A 33 -5.42 13.15 -0.08
CA LEU A 33 -4.89 12.19 0.88
C LEU A 33 -4.28 12.95 2.05
N LYS A 34 -4.73 12.68 3.28
CA LYS A 34 -4.27 13.38 4.48
C LYS A 34 -3.62 12.41 5.44
N LEU A 35 -2.31 12.59 5.66
CA LEU A 35 -1.57 11.84 6.67
C LEU A 35 -2.04 12.22 8.07
N SER A 36 -2.00 11.24 8.96
CA SER A 36 -2.26 11.42 10.38
C SER A 36 -1.11 10.87 11.22
N ARG A 37 -1.26 10.91 12.54
CA ARG A 37 -0.31 10.28 13.47
C ARG A 37 -0.69 8.86 13.83
N ASP A 38 -1.75 8.32 13.21
CA ASP A 38 -2.24 6.97 13.44
C ASP A 38 -1.15 5.96 13.06
N ARG A 39 -1.03 4.94 13.91
CA ARG A 39 0.03 3.95 13.85
C ARG A 39 -0.43 2.68 14.54
N VAL A 40 0.13 1.57 14.10
CA VAL A 40 -0.04 0.26 14.73
C VAL A 40 1.35 -0.24 15.06
N THR A 41 1.69 -0.15 16.34
CA THR A 41 3.06 -0.25 16.86
C THR A 41 3.43 -1.61 17.40
N ASP A 42 2.44 -2.42 17.76
CA ASP A 42 2.67 -3.82 18.12
C ASP A 42 2.70 -4.67 16.84
N GLU A 43 3.79 -5.42 16.65
CA GLU A 43 3.99 -6.32 15.52
C GLU A 43 3.00 -7.49 15.48
N ASN A 44 2.30 -7.79 16.58
CA ASN A 44 1.29 -8.84 16.68
C ASN A 44 -0.13 -8.31 16.57
N SER A 45 -0.31 -7.00 16.38
CA SER A 45 -1.62 -6.38 16.23
C SER A 45 -2.45 -7.02 15.14
N LYS A 46 -3.76 -7.07 15.40
CA LYS A 46 -4.73 -7.72 14.53
C LYS A 46 -4.74 -7.05 13.16
N VAL A 47 -4.73 -7.86 12.11
CA VAL A 47 -4.90 -7.44 10.73
C VAL A 47 -6.20 -8.03 10.20
N GLU A 48 -6.97 -7.23 9.48
CA GLU A 48 -8.14 -7.67 8.71
C GLU A 48 -7.97 -7.29 7.24
N ILE A 49 -8.34 -8.21 6.35
CA ILE A 49 -8.39 -7.95 4.92
C ILE A 49 -9.81 -7.48 4.59
N ILE A 50 -9.98 -6.18 4.38
CA ILE A 50 -11.29 -5.56 4.13
C ILE A 50 -11.65 -5.52 2.64
N SER A 51 -10.69 -5.73 1.74
CA SER A 51 -10.90 -5.85 0.30
C SER A 51 -10.38 -7.21 -0.23
N PRO A 52 -11.02 -8.34 0.11
CA PRO A 52 -10.48 -9.69 -0.13
C PRO A 52 -10.38 -10.08 -1.61
N GLU A 53 -11.17 -9.46 -2.48
CA GLU A 53 -11.17 -9.71 -3.92
C GLU A 53 -10.17 -8.82 -4.68
N HIS A 54 -9.55 -7.85 -4.01
CA HIS A 54 -8.67 -6.88 -4.66
C HIS A 54 -7.38 -7.54 -5.20
N PRO A 55 -6.85 -7.13 -6.38
CA PRO A 55 -5.62 -7.71 -6.94
C PRO A 55 -4.42 -7.73 -6.00
N LEU A 56 -4.30 -6.73 -5.12
CA LEU A 56 -3.25 -6.71 -4.10
C LEU A 56 -3.32 -7.88 -3.10
N ILE A 57 -4.48 -8.50 -2.94
CA ILE A 57 -4.71 -9.68 -2.12
C ILE A 57 -4.67 -10.97 -2.95
N THR A 58 -5.08 -10.92 -4.21
CA THR A 58 -5.33 -12.14 -5.01
C THR A 58 -4.24 -12.47 -6.03
N ASN A 59 -3.42 -11.51 -6.49
CA ASN A 59 -2.51 -11.71 -7.62
C ASN A 59 -1.18 -10.92 -7.52
N PRO A 60 -0.03 -11.52 -7.91
CA PRO A 60 0.19 -12.91 -8.32
C PRO A 60 0.26 -13.89 -7.15
N ASN A 61 0.27 -13.40 -5.91
CA ASN A 61 0.28 -14.23 -4.73
C ASN A 61 -1.04 -14.06 -3.97
N ALA A 62 -1.68 -15.16 -3.59
CA ALA A 62 -2.78 -15.08 -2.62
C ALA A 62 -2.23 -14.66 -1.25
N ILE A 63 -2.77 -13.58 -0.69
CA ILE A 63 -2.47 -13.06 0.63
C ILE A 63 -3.53 -13.53 1.61
N SER A 64 -3.07 -14.04 2.74
CA SER A 64 -3.88 -14.49 3.87
C SER A 64 -3.39 -13.85 5.16
N LEU A 65 -4.14 -14.03 6.25
CA LEU A 65 -3.71 -13.53 7.57
C LEU A 65 -2.36 -14.12 8.03
N LYS A 66 -1.99 -15.32 7.54
CA LYS A 66 -0.68 -15.93 7.81
C LYS A 66 0.49 -15.13 7.21
N ASP A 67 0.23 -14.39 6.14
CA ASP A 67 1.23 -13.53 5.51
C ASP A 67 1.47 -12.25 6.32
N PHE A 68 0.84 -12.10 7.49
CA PHE A 68 1.14 -11.08 8.49
C PHE A 68 1.78 -11.68 9.77
N GLU A 69 2.11 -12.98 9.79
CA GLU A 69 2.84 -13.59 10.90
C GLU A 69 4.35 -13.31 10.78
N GLY A 70 5.05 -13.22 11.91
CA GLY A 70 6.51 -13.06 11.95
C GLY A 70 7.02 -11.68 11.55
N TRP A 71 6.19 -10.64 11.61
CA TRP A 71 6.64 -9.24 11.53
C TRP A 71 7.64 -8.97 12.65
N VAL A 72 8.73 -8.27 12.33
CA VAL A 72 9.85 -8.08 13.27
C VAL A 72 9.76 -6.77 14.06
N GLN A 73 8.80 -5.89 13.74
CA GLN A 73 8.48 -4.65 14.46
C GLN A 73 7.14 -4.07 13.96
N GLU A 74 6.65 -2.98 14.59
CA GLU A 74 5.43 -2.20 14.27
C GLU A 74 4.82 -2.45 12.87
N ARG A 75 3.53 -2.78 12.80
CA ARG A 75 2.84 -3.03 11.52
C ARG A 75 2.98 -1.88 10.53
N GLY A 76 2.86 -0.65 11.01
CA GLY A 76 3.00 0.52 10.17
C GLY A 76 2.73 1.83 10.88
N LEU A 77 3.10 2.92 10.22
CA LEU A 77 3.19 4.25 10.78
C LEU A 77 2.58 5.33 9.90
N TYR A 78 2.05 6.35 10.56
CA TYR A 78 1.54 7.58 9.95
C TYR A 78 0.48 7.28 8.87
N PHE A 79 -0.50 6.47 9.24
CA PHE A 79 -1.59 6.10 8.34
C PHE A 79 -2.43 7.33 7.99
N PRO A 80 -2.77 7.54 6.72
CA PRO A 80 -3.86 8.44 6.35
C PRO A 80 -5.13 8.06 7.11
N ASN A 81 -5.91 9.06 7.50
CA ASN A 81 -7.23 8.85 8.12
C ASN A 81 -8.36 9.57 7.36
N GLU A 82 -8.01 10.34 6.33
CA GLU A 82 -8.93 10.97 5.40
C GLU A 82 -8.35 10.84 3.99
N TRP A 83 -9.16 10.37 3.03
CA TRP A 83 -8.77 10.22 1.63
C TRP A 83 -9.98 10.32 0.69
N ASP A 84 -9.70 10.58 -0.57
CA ASP A 84 -10.70 10.62 -1.64
C ASP A 84 -11.34 9.24 -1.90
N PRO A 85 -12.64 9.15 -2.23
CA PRO A 85 -13.31 7.90 -2.58
C PRO A 85 -12.69 7.10 -3.74
N ALA A 86 -11.83 7.72 -4.55
CA ALA A 86 -11.04 7.01 -5.56
C ALA A 86 -10.06 5.98 -4.96
N PHE A 87 -9.70 6.10 -3.68
CA PHE A 87 -8.87 5.13 -2.98
C PHE A 87 -9.69 3.98 -2.40
N THR A 88 -9.26 2.77 -2.71
CA THR A 88 -9.66 1.54 -2.03
C THR A 88 -8.72 1.26 -0.87
N ALA A 89 -9.25 1.17 0.35
CA ALA A 89 -8.53 0.65 1.50
C ALA A 89 -8.51 -0.87 1.49
N VAL A 90 -7.33 -1.46 1.69
CA VAL A 90 -7.14 -2.91 1.51
C VAL A 90 -7.08 -3.66 2.84
N LEU A 91 -6.53 -3.02 3.87
CA LEU A 91 -6.26 -3.62 5.17
C LEU A 91 -6.78 -2.72 6.28
N SER A 92 -7.38 -3.35 7.30
CA SER A 92 -7.65 -2.71 8.60
C SER A 92 -6.73 -3.28 9.66
N MET A 93 -6.22 -2.44 10.56
CA MET A 93 -5.30 -2.82 11.62
C MET A 93 -5.61 -2.09 12.92
N GLN A 94 -5.41 -2.77 14.05
CA GLN A 94 -5.77 -2.26 15.36
C GLN A 94 -4.77 -2.71 16.44
N ASP A 95 -4.14 -1.75 17.12
CA ASP A 95 -3.44 -1.99 18.39
C ASP A 95 -4.47 -2.19 19.52
N GLU A 96 -4.15 -3.04 20.50
CA GLU A 96 -5.03 -3.29 21.64
C GLU A 96 -5.38 -1.99 22.39
N GLY A 97 -6.67 -1.74 22.58
CA GLY A 97 -7.16 -0.53 23.27
C GLY A 97 -7.24 0.74 22.40
N TYR A 98 -6.91 0.66 21.10
CA TYR A 98 -7.06 1.76 20.13
C TYR A 98 -8.15 1.46 19.11
N ASP A 99 -8.61 2.48 18.39
CA ASP A 99 -9.55 2.31 17.27
C ASP A 99 -8.85 1.64 16.07
N ALA A 100 -9.63 0.92 15.26
CA ALA A 100 -9.13 0.32 14.02
C ALA A 100 -8.80 1.41 12.99
N THR A 101 -7.77 1.16 12.18
CA THR A 101 -7.27 2.08 11.16
C THR A 101 -7.19 1.37 9.81
N GLU A 102 -7.61 2.04 8.74
CA GLU A 102 -7.69 1.45 7.39
C GLU A 102 -6.69 2.06 6.39
N GLY A 103 -5.95 3.10 6.81
CA GLY A 103 -5.01 3.82 5.95
C GLY A 103 -3.67 3.12 5.69
N SER A 104 -3.45 1.91 6.22
CA SER A 104 -2.17 1.23 6.11
C SER A 104 -1.79 0.88 4.67
N LEU A 105 -2.76 0.59 3.82
CA LEU A 105 -2.60 0.30 2.40
C LEU A 105 -3.79 0.84 1.60
N LEU A 106 -3.57 1.92 0.85
CA LEU A 106 -4.54 2.58 0.00
C LEU A 106 -4.11 2.52 -1.46
N VAL A 107 -5.03 2.19 -2.37
CA VAL A 107 -4.77 2.08 -3.80
C VAL A 107 -5.82 2.81 -4.61
N ALA A 108 -5.41 3.62 -5.58
CA ALA A 108 -6.30 4.31 -6.49
C ALA A 108 -5.84 4.14 -7.95
N PRO A 109 -6.75 3.85 -8.89
CA PRO A 109 -6.44 3.95 -10.31
C PRO A 109 -6.22 5.42 -10.69
N PHE A 110 -5.25 5.71 -11.55
CA PHE A 110 -5.04 7.06 -12.08
C PHE A 110 -4.58 7.02 -13.54
N GLY A 111 -5.45 7.47 -14.46
CA GLY A 111 -5.24 7.28 -15.89
C GLY A 111 -5.23 5.79 -16.24
N LYS A 112 -4.14 5.32 -16.86
CA LYS A 112 -3.94 3.90 -17.19
C LYS A 112 -3.19 3.10 -16.11
N GLY A 113 -2.68 3.77 -15.08
CA GLY A 113 -1.84 3.17 -14.06
C GLY A 113 -2.45 3.23 -12.67
N TYR A 114 -1.61 2.99 -11.66
CA TYR A 114 -2.02 2.90 -10.27
C TYR A 114 -1.13 3.73 -9.36
N TYR A 115 -1.76 4.39 -8.40
CA TYR A 115 -1.08 5.03 -7.28
C TYR A 115 -1.39 4.26 -6.01
N ILE A 116 -0.36 3.83 -5.29
CA ILE A 116 -0.47 3.10 -4.03
C ILE A 116 0.24 3.89 -2.95
N TYR A 117 -0.48 4.20 -1.88
CA TYR A 117 0.11 4.66 -0.64
C TYR A 117 0.16 3.51 0.35
N THR A 118 1.29 3.32 1.01
CA THR A 118 1.42 2.36 2.11
C THR A 118 2.21 2.94 3.28
N GLY A 119 1.62 2.82 4.46
CA GLY A 119 2.28 3.11 5.73
C GLY A 119 2.87 1.87 6.39
N LEU A 120 2.75 0.69 5.76
CA LEU A 120 3.32 -0.54 6.29
C LEU A 120 4.84 -0.40 6.47
N SER A 121 5.37 -1.00 7.52
CA SER A 121 6.80 -0.95 7.86
C SER A 121 7.70 -1.79 6.96
N PHE A 122 7.48 -1.79 5.64
CA PHE A 122 8.29 -2.57 4.68
C PHE A 122 9.80 -2.32 4.80
N PHE A 123 10.21 -1.12 5.23
CA PHE A 123 11.61 -0.79 5.50
C PHE A 123 12.24 -1.61 6.64
N ARG A 124 11.44 -2.29 7.46
CA ARG A 124 11.87 -3.25 8.49
C ARG A 124 11.67 -4.68 8.03
N GLU A 125 10.51 -4.97 7.46
CA GLU A 125 10.11 -6.34 7.11
C GLU A 125 10.86 -6.91 5.91
N LEU A 126 11.09 -6.09 4.87
CA LEU A 126 11.82 -6.54 3.69
C LEU A 126 13.28 -6.88 4.05
N PRO A 127 14.06 -6.02 4.74
CA PRO A 127 15.41 -6.39 5.19
C PRO A 127 15.45 -7.60 6.12
N ALA A 128 14.40 -7.82 6.93
CA ALA A 128 14.31 -8.96 7.83
C ALA A 128 13.91 -10.27 7.13
N GLY A 129 13.56 -10.24 5.85
CA GLY A 129 13.22 -11.45 5.09
C GLY A 129 11.81 -11.98 5.35
N VAL A 130 10.89 -11.14 5.83
CA VAL A 130 9.51 -11.56 6.15
C VAL A 130 8.76 -11.87 4.87
N SER A 131 8.46 -13.17 4.66
CA SER A 131 7.95 -13.68 3.38
C SER A 131 6.64 -13.04 2.93
N GLY A 132 5.71 -12.81 3.86
CA GLY A 132 4.43 -12.17 3.57
C GLY A 132 4.57 -10.73 3.09
N ALA A 133 5.53 -9.97 3.63
CA ALA A 133 5.83 -8.61 3.19
C ALA A 133 6.31 -8.60 1.72
N TYR A 134 7.16 -9.56 1.34
CA TYR A 134 7.61 -9.71 -0.04
C TYR A 134 6.48 -10.09 -1.00
N LYS A 135 5.58 -10.99 -0.61
CA LYS A 135 4.42 -11.36 -1.44
C LYS A 135 3.52 -10.15 -1.69
N LEU A 136 3.14 -9.43 -0.63
CA LEU A 136 2.30 -8.25 -0.76
C LEU A 136 2.96 -7.16 -1.61
N PHE A 137 4.26 -6.93 -1.42
CA PHE A 137 5.02 -5.98 -2.24
C PHE A 137 5.08 -6.40 -3.72
N ALA A 138 5.26 -7.70 -4.00
CA ALA A 138 5.22 -8.22 -5.37
C ALA A 138 3.84 -8.03 -6.01
N ASN A 139 2.75 -8.23 -5.28
CA ASN A 139 1.39 -7.93 -5.75
C ASN A 139 1.23 -6.44 -6.10
N MET A 140 1.76 -5.54 -5.26
CA MET A 140 1.76 -4.10 -5.54
C MET A 140 2.54 -3.74 -6.81
N LEU A 141 3.64 -4.43 -7.11
CA LEU A 141 4.42 -4.20 -8.34
C LEU A 141 3.75 -4.74 -9.60
N SER A 142 2.91 -5.76 -9.45
CA SER A 142 2.25 -6.48 -10.55
C SER A 142 0.86 -5.96 -10.90
N ILE A 143 0.28 -5.09 -10.07
CA ILE A 143 -1.06 -4.54 -10.31
C ILE A 143 -1.19 -3.97 -11.74
N GLY A 144 -2.27 -4.34 -12.43
CA GLY A 144 -2.55 -3.88 -13.79
C GLY A 144 -1.67 -4.47 -14.89
N LYS A 145 -0.78 -5.43 -14.58
CA LYS A 145 0.13 -6.06 -15.57
C LYS A 145 -0.31 -7.43 -16.08
N ASP A 146 -1.56 -7.82 -15.80
CA ASP A 146 -2.10 -9.14 -16.17
C ASP A 146 -2.49 -9.29 -17.65
N ASN A 147 -2.08 -8.36 -18.53
CA ASN A 147 -2.30 -8.45 -19.97
C ASN A 147 -0.99 -8.77 -20.72
N PRO A 148 -0.76 -10.02 -21.15
CA PRO A 148 0.35 -10.38 -22.02
C PRO A 148 0.29 -9.78 -23.44
N GLU A 149 -0.77 -9.05 -23.81
CA GLU A 149 -0.94 -8.52 -25.18
C GLU A 149 -0.17 -7.21 -25.48
N GLU A 150 0.43 -6.56 -24.48
CA GLU A 150 1.25 -5.35 -24.69
C GLU A 150 2.76 -5.60 -24.58
N THR A 151 3.25 -6.80 -24.90
CA THR A 151 4.67 -6.93 -25.27
C THR A 151 4.86 -6.27 -26.63
N HIS A 152 5.29 -5.01 -26.61
CA HIS A 152 5.73 -4.28 -27.78
C HIS A 152 6.68 -5.14 -28.62
N ASP A 153 6.25 -5.38 -29.86
CA ASP A 153 7.03 -5.94 -30.96
C ASP A 153 8.15 -4.94 -31.33
N SER A 154 9.15 -4.79 -30.47
CA SER A 154 10.38 -4.07 -30.79
C SER A 154 11.30 -5.03 -31.53
N LYS A 155 11.08 -5.13 -32.84
CA LYS A 155 12.06 -5.69 -33.77
C LYS A 155 13.36 -4.89 -33.63
N GLY A 156 14.42 -5.60 -33.23
CA GLY A 156 15.82 -5.24 -33.42
C GLY A 156 16.49 -6.37 -34.18
#